data_AF-A0A934K618-F1
#
_entry.id   AF-A0A934K618-F1
#
_cell.length_a   1.000
_cell.length_b   1.000
_cell.length_c   1.000
_cell.angle_alpha   90.00
_cell.angle_beta   90.00
_cell.angle_gamma   90.00
#
_symmetry.space_group_name_H-M   'P 1'
#
loop_
_entity.id
_entity.type
_entity.pdbx_description
1 polymer ?
#
loop_
_entity_poly.entity_id
_entity_poly.type
_entity_poly.pdbx_seq_one_letter_code
_entity_poly.pdbx_strand_id
1 'polypeptide(L)'
;MPWGELALNTVALLVYPGLLACLVVGLAAETAAARVLGGGPGVVSQLWPALRRRTLPPLAAAAALLVLLAASQLSLPFSPLPATERNLLVAAIAILSAGWLAWSWGWGRAHELLDARLVLAVQACWLVAMLAPALVAQSLRPRVLGAVLLLSQLPLKILAAALFLVCLPVLLHLLPEAAPEGVPGAREGAVKGPEGTGFAGVRMLLWLPLCGLFTSVFVPAGGDDGLYLVEFAVVTLGAAGAAILLALALTRWRRLPARLLYLRVAAPLAGTALVLAALADLYPQGV
;
A
#
# COMPACT_ATOMS: atom_id res chain seq x y z
N MET A 1 25.78 -12.16 -15.98
CA MET A 1 25.15 -11.53 -14.81
C MET A 1 26.09 -11.68 -13.64
N PRO A 2 26.52 -10.60 -12.97
CA PRO A 2 27.41 -10.70 -11.82
C PRO A 2 26.64 -11.28 -10.63
N TRP A 3 27.13 -12.38 -10.07
CA TRP A 3 26.50 -13.10 -8.96
C TRP A 3 26.26 -12.24 -7.70
N GLY A 4 26.99 -11.13 -7.56
CA GLY A 4 26.81 -10.17 -6.45
C GLY A 4 25.46 -9.42 -6.49
N GLU A 5 24.97 -9.04 -7.68
CA GLU A 5 23.68 -8.35 -7.82
C GLU A 5 22.51 -9.29 -7.48
N LEU A 6 22.61 -10.55 -7.88
CA LEU A 6 21.64 -11.59 -7.52
C LEU A 6 21.58 -11.80 -6.00
N ALA A 7 22.73 -11.86 -5.33
CA ALA A 7 22.80 -12.01 -3.88
C ALA A 7 22.16 -10.81 -3.16
N LEU A 8 22.46 -9.58 -3.59
CA LEU A 8 21.88 -8.36 -3.02
C LEU A 8 20.37 -8.30 -3.21
N ASN A 9 19.87 -8.62 -4.40
CA ASN A 9 18.42 -8.70 -4.67
C ASN A 9 17.73 -9.77 -3.82
N THR A 10 18.38 -10.92 -3.64
CA THR A 10 17.86 -12.01 -2.81
C THR A 10 17.80 -11.58 -1.33
N VAL A 11 18.83 -10.90 -0.82
CA VAL A 11 18.83 -10.34 0.54
C VAL A 11 17.79 -9.23 0.69
N ALA A 12 17.62 -8.37 -0.31
CA ALA A 12 16.59 -7.33 -0.34
C ALA A 12 15.18 -7.93 -0.20
N LEU A 13 14.93 -9.05 -0.90
CA LEU A 13 13.65 -9.74 -0.91
C LEU A 13 13.39 -10.54 0.37
N LEU A 14 14.42 -11.17 0.95
CA LEU A 14 14.25 -12.09 2.09
C LEU A 14 14.40 -11.43 3.46
N VAL A 15 15.33 -10.49 3.61
CA VAL A 15 15.70 -9.95 4.92
C VAL A 15 15.10 -8.57 5.12
N TYR A 16 15.65 -7.56 4.45
CA TYR A 16 15.26 -6.18 4.67
C TYR A 16 15.53 -5.37 3.40
N PRO A 17 14.59 -4.52 2.95
CA PRO A 17 13.26 -4.25 3.54
C PRO A 17 12.20 -5.33 3.23
N GLY A 18 12.61 -6.49 2.69
CA GLY A 18 11.72 -7.56 2.21
C GLY A 18 10.95 -8.32 3.29
N LEU A 19 10.99 -9.65 3.24
CA LEU A 19 10.00 -10.50 3.91
C LEU A 19 9.91 -10.25 5.42
N LEU A 20 11.04 -10.16 6.14
CA LEU A 20 11.01 -9.97 7.60
C LEU A 20 10.31 -8.67 8.00
N ALA A 21 10.64 -7.56 7.35
CA ALA A 21 10.03 -6.27 7.65
C ALA A 21 8.54 -6.26 7.28
N CYS A 22 8.17 -6.82 6.13
CA CYS A 22 6.76 -6.99 5.74
C CYS A 22 6.00 -7.84 6.78
N LEU A 23 6.60 -8.91 7.30
CA LEU A 23 5.98 -9.76 8.31
C LEU A 23 5.79 -9.01 9.63
N VAL A 24 6.79 -8.28 10.12
CA VAL A 24 6.70 -7.57 11.41
C VAL A 24 5.67 -6.45 11.36
N VAL A 25 5.78 -5.57 10.35
CA VAL A 25 4.85 -4.43 10.19
C VAL A 25 3.45 -4.92 9.86
N GLY A 26 3.36 -5.88 8.95
CA GLY A 26 2.10 -6.51 8.56
C GLY A 26 1.38 -7.17 9.72
N LEU A 27 2.08 -7.97 10.52
CA LEU A 27 1.51 -8.62 11.70
C LEU A 27 0.99 -7.60 12.72
N ALA A 28 1.77 -6.55 13.00
CA ALA A 28 1.37 -5.49 13.91
C ALA A 28 0.11 -4.75 13.40
N ALA A 29 0.12 -4.31 12.14
CA ALA A 29 -0.98 -3.55 11.56
C ALA A 29 -2.25 -4.40 11.37
N GLU A 30 -2.12 -5.63 10.89
CA GLU A 30 -3.25 -6.54 10.68
C GLU A 30 -3.90 -6.94 12.01
N THR A 31 -3.11 -7.17 13.07
CA THR A 31 -3.66 -7.46 14.40
C THR A 31 -4.32 -6.23 15.04
N ALA A 32 -3.79 -5.02 14.81
CA ALA A 32 -4.44 -3.79 15.23
C ALA A 32 -5.76 -3.58 14.46
N ALA A 33 -5.76 -3.75 13.14
CA ALA A 33 -6.94 -3.64 12.30
C ALA A 33 -8.02 -4.65 12.71
N ALA A 34 -7.65 -5.91 12.96
CA ALA A 34 -8.59 -6.94 13.41
C ALA A 34 -9.26 -6.58 14.75
N ARG A 35 -8.52 -6.02 15.70
CA ARG A 35 -9.07 -5.57 16.99
C ARG A 35 -10.00 -4.37 16.83
N VAL A 36 -9.64 -3.42 15.98
CA VAL A 36 -10.38 -2.16 15.80
C VAL A 36 -11.64 -2.34 14.95
N LEU A 37 -11.58 -3.13 13.88
CA LEU A 37 -12.64 -3.25 12.88
C LEU A 37 -13.59 -4.42 13.13
N GLY A 38 -13.10 -5.58 13.56
CA GLY A 38 -13.88 -6.82 13.60
C GLY A 38 -14.04 -7.47 14.98
N GLY A 39 -13.19 -7.11 15.96
CA GLY A 39 -13.20 -7.71 17.31
C GLY A 39 -12.94 -9.23 17.33
N GLY A 40 -12.51 -9.80 16.21
CA GLY A 40 -12.24 -11.22 16.03
C GLY A 40 -10.78 -11.61 16.33
N PRO A 41 -10.45 -12.91 16.22
CA PRO A 41 -9.10 -13.38 16.47
C PRO A 41 -8.13 -12.83 15.41
N GLY A 42 -6.89 -12.52 15.83
CA GLY A 42 -5.89 -11.91 14.95
C GLY A 42 -5.39 -12.83 13.84
N VAL A 43 -4.65 -12.25 12.88
CA VAL A 43 -4.13 -12.93 11.67
C VAL A 43 -3.36 -14.23 11.95
N VAL A 44 -2.71 -14.33 13.11
CA VAL A 44 -2.00 -15.53 13.56
C VAL A 44 -2.90 -16.76 13.57
N SER A 45 -4.14 -16.60 14.05
CA SER A 45 -5.11 -17.71 14.10
C SER A 45 -5.53 -18.19 12.70
N GLN A 46 -5.56 -17.28 11.72
CA GLN A 46 -5.92 -17.56 10.33
C GLN A 46 -4.74 -18.18 9.56
N LEU A 47 -3.51 -17.76 9.85
CA LEU A 47 -2.30 -18.26 9.18
C LEU A 47 -1.76 -19.57 9.76
N TRP A 48 -2.05 -19.86 11.03
CA TRP A 48 -1.57 -21.07 11.72
C TRP A 48 -1.81 -22.39 10.96
N PRO A 49 -2.99 -22.64 10.37
CA PRO A 49 -3.24 -23.86 9.61
C PRO A 49 -2.37 -23.99 8.36
N ALA A 50 -2.08 -22.88 7.67
CA ALA A 50 -1.24 -22.86 6.47
C ALA A 50 0.24 -23.06 6.82
N LEU A 51 0.73 -22.41 7.89
CA LEU A 51 2.06 -22.63 8.45
C LEU A 51 2.29 -24.10 8.81
N ARG A 52 1.29 -24.74 9.44
CA ARG A 52 1.36 -26.15 9.81
C ARG A 52 1.41 -27.08 8.60
N ARG A 53 0.69 -26.75 7.51
CA ARG A 53 0.62 -27.57 6.30
C ARG A 53 1.75 -27.29 5.30
N ARG A 54 2.51 -26.20 5.48
CA ARG A 54 3.59 -25.73 4.57
C ARG A 54 3.15 -25.60 3.11
N THR A 55 1.87 -25.37 2.86
CA THR A 55 1.30 -25.20 1.53
C THR A 55 0.85 -23.76 1.34
N LEU A 56 1.51 -23.04 0.43
CA LEU A 56 1.03 -21.75 -0.08
C LEU A 56 0.45 -21.98 -1.48
N PRO A 57 -0.79 -21.53 -1.76
CA PRO A 57 -1.32 -21.62 -3.12
C PRO A 57 -0.44 -20.80 -4.08
N PRO A 58 -0.26 -21.25 -5.33
CA PRO A 58 0.72 -20.66 -6.26
C PRO A 58 0.45 -19.18 -6.55
N LEU A 59 -0.82 -18.79 -6.66
CA LEU A 59 -1.23 -17.40 -6.83
C LEU A 59 -0.88 -16.54 -5.60
N ALA A 60 -0.89 -17.09 -4.39
CA ALA A 60 -0.49 -16.37 -3.17
C ALA A 60 1.02 -16.24 -3.06
N ALA A 61 1.78 -17.24 -3.52
CA ALA A 61 3.22 -17.12 -3.66
C ALA A 61 3.58 -16.04 -4.70
N ALA A 62 2.92 -16.02 -5.86
CA ALA A 62 3.13 -15.00 -6.88
C ALA A 62 2.77 -13.59 -6.38
N ALA A 63 1.62 -13.43 -5.72
CA ALA A 63 1.23 -12.16 -5.11
C ALA A 63 2.24 -11.72 -4.03
N ALA A 64 2.67 -12.62 -3.14
CA ALA A 64 3.68 -12.32 -2.12
C ALA A 64 5.00 -11.85 -2.75
N LEU A 65 5.48 -12.51 -3.82
CA LEU A 65 6.68 -12.08 -4.53
C LEU A 65 6.54 -10.66 -5.10
N LEU A 66 5.38 -10.32 -5.67
CA LEU A 66 5.11 -8.95 -6.14
C LEU A 66 5.07 -7.93 -5.00
N VAL A 67 4.50 -8.30 -3.85
CA VAL A 67 4.51 -7.45 -2.65
C VAL A 67 5.94 -7.21 -2.15
N LEU A 68 6.79 -8.24 -2.15
CA LEU A 68 8.21 -8.11 -1.79
C LEU A 68 8.99 -7.28 -2.81
N LEU A 69 8.70 -7.45 -4.10
CA LEU A 69 9.26 -6.61 -5.16
C LEU A 69 8.88 -5.14 -4.95
N ALA A 70 7.63 -4.85 -4.56
CA ALA A 70 7.23 -3.49 -4.22
C ALA A 70 7.94 -2.94 -2.98
N ALA A 71 8.10 -3.78 -1.94
CA ALA A 71 8.80 -3.41 -0.72
C ALA A 71 10.30 -3.09 -0.98
N SER A 72 10.93 -3.75 -1.93
CA SER A 72 12.32 -3.45 -2.31
C SER A 72 12.48 -2.08 -2.99
N GLN A 73 11.40 -1.49 -3.51
CA GLN A 73 11.42 -0.16 -4.14
C GLN A 73 11.29 1.00 -3.13
N LEU A 74 11.05 0.72 -1.86
CA LEU A 74 10.86 1.74 -0.82
C LEU A 74 12.17 2.51 -0.55
N SER A 75 12.07 3.76 -0.10
CA SER A 75 13.23 4.57 0.29
C SER A 75 13.76 4.23 1.70
N LEU A 76 13.61 2.98 2.15
CA LEU A 76 14.07 2.52 3.47
C LEU A 76 15.60 2.67 3.59
N PRO A 77 16.11 3.19 4.72
CA PRO A 77 17.55 3.25 4.99
C PRO A 77 18.12 1.86 5.16
N PHE A 78 19.40 1.67 4.82
CA PHE A 78 20.09 0.37 4.85
C PHE A 78 19.52 -0.70 3.92
N SER A 79 18.63 -0.32 2.99
CA SER A 79 18.17 -1.25 1.96
C SER A 79 19.34 -1.60 1.03
N PRO A 80 19.60 -2.90 0.78
CA PRO A 80 20.72 -3.35 -0.03
C PRO A 80 20.56 -2.99 -1.52
N LEU A 81 19.35 -2.63 -1.97
CA LEU A 81 19.11 -2.17 -3.33
C LEU A 81 19.53 -0.69 -3.46
N PRO A 82 20.44 -0.32 -4.40
CA PRO A 82 20.85 1.05 -4.61
C PRO A 82 19.67 2.01 -4.85
N ALA A 83 19.75 3.22 -4.31
CA ALA A 83 18.67 4.22 -4.47
C ALA A 83 18.40 4.62 -5.93
N THR A 84 19.39 4.44 -6.82
CA THR A 84 19.29 4.70 -8.26
C THR A 84 18.43 3.68 -9.01
N GLU A 85 18.30 2.46 -8.49
CA GLU A 85 17.56 1.35 -9.10
C GLU A 85 16.10 1.31 -8.65
N ARG A 86 15.75 2.05 -7.59
CA ARG A 86 14.40 2.12 -7.04
C ARG A 86 13.47 2.91 -7.95
N ASN A 87 12.34 2.32 -8.31
CA ASN A 87 11.38 2.92 -9.25
C ASN A 87 9.95 2.82 -8.73
N LEU A 88 9.29 3.98 -8.65
CA LEU A 88 7.90 4.14 -8.22
C LEU A 88 6.92 3.38 -9.11
N LEU A 89 7.14 3.34 -10.44
CA LEU A 89 6.26 2.59 -11.36
C LEU A 89 6.35 1.08 -11.12
N VAL A 90 7.55 0.57 -10.86
CA VAL A 90 7.75 -0.85 -10.56
C VAL A 90 7.00 -1.20 -9.26
N ALA A 91 7.11 -0.35 -8.23
CA ALA A 91 6.37 -0.52 -6.98
C ALA A 91 4.86 -0.51 -7.22
N ALA A 92 4.36 0.47 -7.99
CA ALA A 92 2.95 0.63 -8.27
C ALA A 92 2.37 -0.57 -9.03
N ILE A 93 3.01 -0.98 -10.13
CA ILE A 93 2.58 -2.13 -10.93
C ILE A 93 2.58 -3.39 -10.07
N ALA A 94 3.63 -3.63 -9.29
CA ALA A 94 3.71 -4.80 -8.43
C ALA A 94 2.61 -4.84 -7.36
N ILE A 95 2.30 -3.71 -6.71
CA ILE A 95 1.19 -3.61 -5.74
C ILE A 95 -0.16 -3.85 -6.41
N LEU A 96 -0.41 -3.23 -7.56
CA LEU A 96 -1.67 -3.38 -8.29
C LEU A 96 -1.87 -4.83 -8.74
N SER A 97 -0.85 -5.44 -9.33
CA SER A 97 -0.88 -6.84 -9.73
C SER A 97 -1.08 -7.78 -8.53
N ALA A 98 -0.38 -7.55 -7.41
CA ALA A 98 -0.60 -8.31 -6.19
C ALA A 98 -2.03 -8.18 -5.65
N GLY A 99 -2.60 -6.97 -5.67
CA GLY A 99 -3.98 -6.70 -5.28
C GLY A 99 -5.00 -7.41 -6.17
N TRP A 100 -4.78 -7.44 -7.49
CA TRP A 100 -5.65 -8.16 -8.42
C TRP A 100 -5.54 -9.67 -8.32
N LEU A 101 -4.34 -10.21 -8.09
CA LEU A 101 -4.15 -11.62 -7.75
C LEU A 101 -4.87 -11.95 -6.45
N ALA A 102 -4.78 -11.08 -5.44
CA ALA A 102 -5.54 -11.19 -4.20
C ALA A 102 -7.06 -11.15 -4.40
N TRP A 103 -7.52 -10.39 -5.38
CA TRP A 103 -8.92 -10.29 -5.74
C TRP A 103 -9.47 -11.49 -6.50
N SER A 104 -8.62 -12.24 -7.21
CA SER A 104 -9.05 -13.40 -7.99
C SER A 104 -9.73 -14.50 -7.17
N TRP A 105 -9.36 -14.63 -5.88
CA TRP A 105 -10.00 -15.56 -4.95
C TRP A 105 -11.45 -15.17 -4.58
N GLY A 106 -11.83 -13.91 -4.75
CA GLY A 106 -13.18 -13.42 -4.47
C GLY A 106 -14.18 -13.58 -5.61
N TRP A 107 -13.74 -13.93 -6.83
CA TRP A 107 -14.58 -13.91 -8.03
C TRP A 107 -15.72 -14.94 -8.01
N GLY A 108 -15.59 -16.00 -7.20
CA GLY A 108 -16.62 -17.03 -7.02
C GLY A 108 -17.73 -16.68 -6.02
N ARG A 109 -17.63 -15.57 -5.28
CA ARG A 109 -18.69 -15.12 -4.37
C ARG A 109 -19.75 -14.30 -5.11
N ALA A 110 -20.98 -14.31 -4.58
CA ALA A 110 -22.08 -13.53 -5.11
C ALA A 110 -21.65 -12.07 -5.34
N HIS A 111 -21.76 -11.62 -6.60
CA HIS A 111 -21.29 -10.33 -7.12
C HIS A 111 -21.92 -9.09 -6.45
N GLU A 112 -22.80 -9.29 -5.48
CA GLU A 112 -23.59 -8.23 -4.84
C GLU A 112 -22.82 -7.49 -3.73
N LEU A 113 -21.75 -8.09 -3.17
CA LEU A 113 -20.99 -7.50 -2.06
C LEU A 113 -19.67 -6.85 -2.48
N LEU A 114 -19.08 -7.26 -3.59
CA LEU A 114 -17.77 -6.78 -4.06
C LEU A 114 -17.94 -5.77 -5.20
N ASP A 115 -17.29 -4.61 -5.09
CA ASP A 115 -17.37 -3.56 -6.11
C ASP A 115 -16.03 -3.39 -6.83
N ALA A 116 -15.84 -4.10 -7.94
CA ALA A 116 -14.63 -4.01 -8.77
C ALA A 116 -14.41 -2.59 -9.31
N ARG A 117 -15.50 -1.83 -9.54
CA ARG A 117 -15.42 -0.46 -10.05
C ARG A 117 -14.90 0.49 -8.98
N LEU A 118 -15.24 0.26 -7.71
CA LEU A 118 -14.65 0.98 -6.59
C LEU A 118 -13.14 0.74 -6.54
N VAL A 119 -12.69 -0.51 -6.59
CA VAL A 119 -11.25 -0.84 -6.52
C VAL A 119 -10.49 -0.20 -7.68
N LEU A 120 -10.98 -0.32 -8.91
CA LEU A 120 -10.38 0.31 -10.09
C LEU A 120 -10.31 1.85 -9.96
N ALA A 121 -11.40 2.48 -9.54
CA ALA A 121 -11.44 3.94 -9.38
C ALA A 121 -10.44 4.42 -8.32
N VAL A 122 -10.32 3.69 -7.20
CA VAL A 122 -9.37 4.02 -6.15
C VAL A 122 -7.93 3.78 -6.58
N GLN A 123 -7.65 2.69 -7.28
CA GLN A 123 -6.32 2.44 -7.86
C GLN A 123 -5.91 3.55 -8.83
N ALA A 124 -6.83 4.02 -9.68
CA ALA A 124 -6.57 5.15 -10.57
C ALA A 124 -6.30 6.46 -9.79
N CYS A 125 -7.10 6.77 -8.77
CA CYS A 125 -6.88 7.95 -7.92
C CYS A 125 -5.55 7.87 -7.15
N TRP A 126 -5.19 6.68 -6.68
CA TRP A 126 -3.93 6.43 -5.98
C TRP A 126 -2.71 6.56 -6.90
N LEU A 127 -2.80 6.07 -8.14
CA LEU A 127 -1.79 6.31 -9.17
C LEU A 127 -1.61 7.81 -9.43
N VAL A 128 -2.70 8.56 -9.56
CA VAL A 128 -2.64 10.02 -9.71
C VAL A 128 -1.93 10.67 -8.51
N ALA A 129 -2.26 10.26 -7.27
CA ALA A 129 -1.62 10.78 -6.07
C ALA A 129 -0.10 10.60 -6.08
N MET A 130 0.41 9.49 -6.62
CA MET A 130 1.85 9.24 -6.71
C MET A 130 2.51 9.88 -7.93
N LEU A 131 1.83 9.89 -9.07
CA LEU A 131 2.40 10.33 -10.34
C LEU A 131 2.33 11.84 -10.52
N ALA A 132 1.32 12.53 -9.98
CA ALA A 132 1.23 13.99 -10.05
C ALA A 132 2.49 14.70 -9.51
N PRO A 133 3.00 14.40 -8.30
CA PRO A 133 4.27 14.96 -7.84
C PRO A 133 5.48 14.45 -8.64
N ALA A 134 5.42 13.21 -9.16
CA ALA A 134 6.50 12.64 -9.96
C ALA A 134 6.70 13.33 -11.32
N LEU A 135 5.59 13.75 -11.95
CA LEU A 135 5.60 14.52 -13.20
C LEU A 135 6.29 15.87 -12.98
N VAL A 136 5.91 16.58 -11.92
CA VAL A 136 6.49 17.90 -11.60
C VAL A 136 7.97 17.79 -11.21
N ALA A 137 8.36 16.75 -10.49
CA ALA A 137 9.76 16.50 -10.14
C ALA A 137 10.58 15.85 -11.27
N GLN A 138 9.95 15.48 -12.38
CA GLN A 138 10.54 14.76 -13.52
C GLN A 138 11.35 13.52 -13.10
N SER A 139 10.90 12.85 -12.03
CA SER A 139 11.62 11.71 -11.44
C SER A 139 10.66 10.66 -10.93
N LEU A 140 10.95 9.39 -11.25
CA LEU A 140 10.20 8.24 -10.74
C LEU A 140 10.89 7.59 -9.53
N ARG A 141 11.92 8.23 -8.97
CA ARG A 141 12.66 7.71 -7.81
C ARG A 141 11.96 8.15 -6.53
N PRO A 142 11.45 7.24 -5.69
CA PRO A 142 10.73 7.62 -4.47
C PRO A 142 11.52 8.57 -3.57
N ARG A 143 12.82 8.30 -3.36
CA ARG A 143 13.71 9.12 -2.53
C ARG A 143 13.80 10.58 -3.01
N VAL A 144 13.80 10.80 -4.33
CA VAL A 144 13.87 12.15 -4.91
C VAL A 144 12.59 12.90 -4.61
N LEU A 145 11.43 12.26 -4.77
CA LEU A 145 10.11 12.86 -4.50
C LEU A 145 9.94 13.27 -3.03
N GLY A 146 10.40 12.41 -2.11
CA GLY A 146 10.42 12.72 -0.70
C GLY A 146 11.21 14.00 -0.40
N ALA A 147 12.41 14.12 -0.99
CA ALA A 147 13.35 15.22 -0.76
C ALA A 147 12.93 16.58 -1.38
N VAL A 148 12.01 16.60 -2.35
CA VAL A 148 11.53 17.86 -2.93
C VAL A 148 10.69 18.62 -1.90
N LEU A 149 11.24 19.75 -1.44
CA LEU A 149 10.65 20.68 -0.47
C LEU A 149 10.49 22.09 -1.06
N LEU A 150 10.13 22.18 -2.33
CA LEU A 150 9.82 23.47 -2.96
C LEU A 150 8.48 23.98 -2.43
N LEU A 151 8.49 25.19 -1.86
CA LEU A 151 7.31 25.81 -1.24
C LEU A 151 6.13 25.91 -2.22
N SER A 152 6.42 26.17 -3.50
CA SER A 152 5.45 26.23 -4.60
C SER A 152 4.78 24.88 -4.90
N GLN A 153 5.41 23.76 -4.55
CA GLN A 153 4.93 22.41 -4.80
C GLN A 153 4.27 21.78 -3.56
N LEU A 154 4.34 22.44 -2.39
CA LEU A 154 3.71 21.95 -1.16
C LEU A 154 2.20 21.74 -1.28
N PRO A 155 1.40 22.62 -1.91
CA PRO A 155 -0.04 22.40 -2.02
C PRO A 155 -0.36 21.11 -2.78
N LEU A 156 0.35 20.84 -3.89
CA LEU A 156 0.23 19.60 -4.64
C LEU A 156 0.64 18.40 -3.79
N LYS A 157 1.78 18.49 -3.09
CA LYS A 157 2.30 17.41 -2.24
C LYS A 157 1.34 17.06 -1.10
N ILE A 158 0.76 18.04 -0.43
CA ILE A 158 -0.23 17.85 0.65
C ILE A 158 -1.51 17.23 0.10
N LEU A 159 -2.02 17.75 -1.01
CA LEU A 159 -3.22 17.23 -1.66
C LEU A 159 -3.04 15.78 -2.12
N ALA A 160 -1.91 15.48 -2.76
CA ALA A 160 -1.53 14.15 -3.18
C ALA A 160 -1.36 13.19 -2.00
N ALA A 161 -0.71 13.64 -0.91
CA ALA A 161 -0.57 12.85 0.31
C ALA A 161 -1.94 12.52 0.93
N ALA A 162 -2.84 13.52 1.03
CA ALA A 162 -4.19 13.31 1.53
C ALA A 162 -4.98 12.32 0.66
N LEU A 163 -4.91 12.47 -0.67
CA LEU A 163 -5.55 11.55 -1.62
C LEU A 163 -5.01 10.13 -1.47
N PHE A 164 -3.69 9.96 -1.31
CA PHE A 164 -3.06 8.67 -1.08
C PHE A 164 -3.62 8.00 0.18
N LEU A 165 -3.68 8.72 1.30
CA LEU A 165 -4.22 8.20 2.57
C LEU A 165 -5.69 7.82 2.46
N VAL A 166 -6.51 8.62 1.75
CA VAL A 166 -7.92 8.30 1.50
C VAL A 166 -8.07 7.00 0.70
N CYS A 167 -7.13 6.68 -0.19
CA CYS A 167 -7.16 5.45 -1.00
C CYS A 167 -6.74 4.19 -0.21
N LEU A 168 -5.93 4.34 0.85
CA LEU A 168 -5.36 3.22 1.59
C LEU A 168 -6.37 2.18 2.12
N PRO A 169 -7.52 2.55 2.72
CA PRO A 169 -8.49 1.57 3.23
C PRO A 169 -8.98 0.55 2.18
N VAL A 170 -9.17 0.99 0.93
CA VAL A 170 -9.60 0.11 -0.16
C VAL A 170 -8.43 -0.74 -0.65
N LEU A 171 -7.24 -0.15 -0.81
CA LEU A 171 -6.04 -0.86 -1.27
C LEU A 171 -5.56 -1.93 -0.28
N LEU A 172 -5.77 -1.70 1.02
CA LEU A 172 -5.47 -2.64 2.09
C LEU A 172 -6.63 -3.62 2.38
N HIS A 173 -7.70 -3.59 1.60
CA HIS A 173 -8.87 -4.47 1.77
C HIS A 173 -9.48 -4.38 3.19
N LEU A 174 -9.58 -3.17 3.73
CA LEU A 174 -10.16 -2.88 5.05
C LEU A 174 -11.66 -2.57 5.00
N LEU A 175 -12.20 -2.35 3.80
CA LEU A 175 -13.63 -2.12 3.57
C LEU A 175 -14.31 -3.40 3.05
N PRO A 176 -15.53 -3.72 3.51
CA PRO A 176 -16.25 -4.91 3.06
C PRO A 176 -16.41 -5.00 1.54
N GLU A 177 -16.65 -3.86 0.89
CA GLU A 177 -16.91 -3.75 -0.55
C GLU A 177 -15.65 -4.01 -1.40
N ALA A 178 -14.47 -3.93 -0.76
CA ALA A 178 -13.16 -4.09 -1.39
C ALA A 178 -12.41 -5.34 -0.91
N ALA A 179 -12.97 -6.11 0.03
CA ALA A 179 -12.31 -7.22 0.71
C ALA A 179 -12.90 -8.58 0.30
N PRO A 180 -12.28 -9.28 -0.67
CA PRO A 180 -12.72 -10.58 -1.20
C PRO A 180 -13.06 -11.61 -0.12
N GLU A 181 -12.23 -11.62 0.93
CA GLU A 181 -12.28 -12.60 2.02
C GLU A 181 -12.83 -12.02 3.33
N GLY A 182 -13.41 -10.81 3.27
CA GLY A 182 -13.89 -10.08 4.43
C GLY A 182 -12.80 -9.21 5.08
N VAL A 183 -13.25 -8.26 5.90
CA VAL A 183 -12.37 -7.30 6.60
C VAL A 183 -11.53 -7.97 7.71
N PRO A 184 -10.41 -7.38 8.14
CA PRO A 184 -9.62 -7.94 9.23
C PRO A 184 -10.46 -8.22 10.49
N GLY A 185 -10.32 -9.44 11.03
CA GLY A 185 -11.05 -9.86 12.23
C GLY A 185 -12.54 -10.15 12.05
N ALA A 186 -13.08 -10.15 10.83
CA ALA A 186 -14.48 -10.55 10.59
C ALA A 186 -14.72 -12.00 11.04
N ARG A 187 -15.78 -12.23 11.84
CA ARG A 187 -16.20 -13.57 12.31
C ARG A 187 -17.02 -14.34 11.25
N GLU A 188 -17.74 -13.61 10.40
CA GLU A 188 -18.58 -14.13 9.32
C GLU A 188 -17.95 -13.81 7.97
N GLY A 189 -18.04 -14.74 7.02
CA GLY A 189 -17.55 -14.53 5.66
C GLY A 189 -16.06 -14.78 5.43
N ALA A 190 -15.28 -15.22 6.42
CA ALA A 190 -13.91 -15.69 6.20
C ALA A 190 -13.93 -17.08 5.51
N VAL A 191 -13.39 -17.21 4.28
CA VAL A 191 -13.28 -18.54 3.65
C VAL A 191 -12.31 -19.38 4.45
N LYS A 192 -12.79 -20.54 4.87
CA LYS A 192 -11.98 -21.57 5.50
C LYS A 192 -11.33 -22.40 4.40
N GLY A 193 -10.02 -22.35 4.29
CA GLY A 193 -9.28 -23.10 3.28
C GLY A 193 -7.95 -22.46 2.91
N PRO A 194 -7.16 -23.10 2.04
CA PRO A 194 -5.85 -22.60 1.62
C PRO A 194 -5.95 -21.21 0.95
N GLU A 195 -7.04 -20.93 0.25
CA GLU A 195 -7.28 -19.66 -0.45
C GLU A 195 -7.45 -18.48 0.52
N GLY A 196 -8.35 -18.61 1.51
CA GLY A 196 -8.53 -17.60 2.56
C GLY A 196 -7.25 -17.36 3.37
N THR A 197 -6.46 -18.41 3.63
CA THR A 197 -5.15 -18.26 4.29
C THR A 197 -4.12 -17.54 3.41
N GLY A 198 -4.14 -17.81 2.10
CA GLY A 198 -3.27 -17.13 1.14
C GLY A 198 -3.57 -15.64 1.07
N PHE A 199 -4.86 -15.27 0.97
CA PHE A 199 -5.29 -13.89 1.00
C PHE A 199 -4.89 -13.17 2.29
N ALA A 200 -5.15 -13.76 3.46
CA ALA A 200 -4.76 -13.17 4.75
C ALA A 200 -3.25 -12.93 4.83
N GLY A 201 -2.45 -13.85 4.28
CA GLY A 201 -0.99 -13.69 4.19
C GLY A 201 -0.58 -12.55 3.27
N VAL A 202 -1.16 -12.46 2.07
CA VAL A 202 -0.87 -11.38 1.12
C VAL A 202 -1.30 -10.02 1.67
N ARG A 203 -2.50 -9.91 2.26
CA ARG A 203 -2.97 -8.68 2.91
C ARG A 203 -2.06 -8.25 4.04
N MET A 204 -1.61 -9.19 4.87
CA MET A 204 -0.62 -8.91 5.92
C MET A 204 0.66 -8.33 5.32
N LEU A 205 1.18 -8.89 4.23
CA LEU A 205 2.40 -8.40 3.59
C LEU A 205 2.23 -7.03 2.91
N LEU A 206 1.02 -6.69 2.44
CA LEU A 206 0.72 -5.45 1.71
C LEU A 206 0.90 -4.17 2.53
N TRP A 207 0.80 -4.25 3.87
CA TRP A 207 0.91 -3.10 4.76
C TRP A 207 2.21 -2.31 4.59
N LEU A 208 3.37 -2.99 4.58
CA LEU A 208 4.65 -2.32 4.48
C LEU A 208 4.84 -1.60 3.13
N PRO A 209 4.65 -2.23 1.95
CA PRO A 209 4.83 -1.52 0.68
C PRO A 209 3.81 -0.40 0.48
N LEU A 210 2.55 -0.55 0.87
CA LEU A 210 1.58 0.53 0.71
C LEU A 210 1.87 1.73 1.63
N CYS A 211 2.07 1.49 2.94
CA CYS A 211 2.31 2.55 3.90
C CYS A 211 3.76 3.09 3.83
N GLY A 212 4.73 2.25 3.52
CA GLY A 212 6.12 2.65 3.34
C GLY A 212 6.33 3.46 2.06
N LEU A 213 5.53 3.23 1.02
CA LEU A 213 5.58 4.02 -0.21
C LEU A 213 5.05 5.44 0.03
N PHE A 214 4.03 5.60 0.87
CA PHE A 214 3.60 6.91 1.35
C PHE A 214 4.76 7.66 1.99
N THR A 215 5.44 7.04 2.96
CA THR A 215 6.62 7.62 3.61
C THR A 215 7.70 7.96 2.60
N SER A 216 7.95 7.06 1.65
CA SER A 216 9.01 7.24 0.65
C SER A 216 8.76 8.42 -0.30
N VAL A 217 7.49 8.67 -0.67
CA VAL A 217 7.13 9.69 -1.66
C VAL A 217 6.88 11.06 -1.01
N PHE A 218 6.31 11.09 0.19
CA PHE A 218 5.83 12.34 0.79
C PHE A 218 6.69 12.87 1.94
N VAL A 219 7.58 12.06 2.51
CA VAL A 219 8.46 12.48 3.61
C VAL A 219 9.88 12.70 3.08
N PRO A 220 10.55 13.80 3.48
CA PRO A 220 11.97 14.01 3.17
C PRO A 220 12.81 12.81 3.57
N ALA A 221 13.64 12.34 2.64
CA ALA A 221 14.58 11.27 2.95
C ALA A 221 15.79 11.83 3.71
N GLY A 222 16.06 11.26 4.88
CA GLY A 222 17.28 11.52 5.64
C GLY A 222 18.51 10.78 5.07
N GLY A 223 19.63 10.92 5.78
CA GLY A 223 20.82 10.08 5.57
C GLY A 223 20.57 8.61 5.90
N ASP A 224 21.50 7.73 5.55
CA ASP A 224 21.46 6.31 5.91
C ASP A 224 21.88 6.11 7.39
N ASP A 225 21.12 6.70 8.29
CA ASP A 225 21.35 6.68 9.75
C ASP A 225 20.19 6.04 10.50
N GLY A 226 20.48 5.53 11.71
CA GLY A 226 19.47 4.90 12.57
C GLY A 226 18.30 5.83 12.94
N LEU A 227 18.53 7.15 12.98
CA LEU A 227 17.47 8.13 13.25
C LEU A 227 16.42 8.15 12.12
N TYR A 228 16.87 8.14 10.86
CA TYR A 228 15.96 8.12 9.72
C TYR A 228 15.18 6.80 9.63
N LEU A 229 15.77 5.68 10.09
CA LEU A 229 15.04 4.42 10.22
C LEU A 229 13.85 4.54 11.17
N VAL A 230 14.05 5.19 12.33
CA VAL A 230 12.98 5.42 13.31
C VAL A 230 11.91 6.35 12.74
N GLU A 231 12.30 7.45 12.11
CA GLU A 231 11.37 8.39 11.46
C GLU A 231 10.54 7.69 10.39
N PHE A 232 11.19 6.92 9.50
CA PHE A 232 10.52 6.17 8.46
C PHE A 232 9.51 5.17 9.06
N ALA A 233 9.89 4.45 10.11
CA ALA A 233 9.01 3.51 10.79
C ALA A 233 7.81 4.23 11.43
N VAL A 234 8.03 5.36 12.10
CA VAL A 234 6.96 6.15 12.74
C VAL A 234 5.96 6.66 11.70
N VAL A 235 6.41 7.23 10.59
CA VAL A 235 5.48 7.73 9.56
C VAL A 235 4.76 6.59 8.86
N THR A 236 5.43 5.48 8.59
CA THR A 236 4.82 4.28 8.00
C THR A 236 3.73 3.71 8.90
N LEU A 237 3.98 3.60 10.20
CA LEU A 237 2.99 3.18 11.19
C LEU A 237 1.86 4.22 11.35
N GLY A 238 2.18 5.51 11.25
CA GLY A 238 1.20 6.59 11.23
C GLY A 238 0.23 6.49 10.04
N ALA A 239 0.75 6.22 8.85
CA ALA A 239 -0.07 5.98 7.65
C ALA A 239 -0.94 4.73 7.79
N ALA A 240 -0.40 3.65 8.38
CA ALA A 240 -1.17 2.45 8.69
C ALA A 240 -2.31 2.74 9.69
N GLY A 241 -2.02 3.49 10.76
CA GLY A 241 -3.01 3.94 11.74
C GLY A 241 -4.09 4.80 11.10
N ALA A 242 -3.72 5.75 10.24
CA ALA A 242 -4.66 6.57 9.48
C ALA A 242 -5.58 5.72 8.59
N ALA A 243 -5.04 4.71 7.90
CA ALA A 243 -5.84 3.79 7.09
C ALA A 243 -6.86 3.02 7.94
N ILE A 244 -6.47 2.52 9.11
CA ILE A 244 -7.38 1.83 10.04
C ILE A 244 -8.47 2.77 10.56
N LEU A 245 -8.11 3.99 10.97
CA LEU A 245 -9.07 4.97 11.49
C LEU A 245 -10.04 5.45 10.41
N LEU A 246 -9.56 5.66 9.18
CA LEU A 246 -10.41 5.97 8.03
C LEU A 246 -11.36 4.81 7.73
N ALA A 247 -10.87 3.57 7.67
CA ALA A 247 -11.72 2.39 7.49
C ALA A 247 -12.78 2.29 8.59
N LEU A 248 -12.41 2.52 9.85
CA LEU A 248 -13.34 2.52 10.99
C LEU A 248 -14.40 3.62 10.86
N ALA A 249 -14.00 4.83 10.49
CA ALA A 249 -14.94 5.93 10.28
C ALA A 249 -15.92 5.60 9.15
N LEU A 250 -15.42 5.09 8.01
CA LEU A 250 -16.23 4.73 6.84
C LEU A 250 -17.22 3.60 7.13
N THR A 251 -16.80 2.58 7.88
CA THR A 251 -17.66 1.45 8.27
C THR A 251 -18.71 1.84 9.32
N ARG A 252 -18.36 2.71 10.28
CA ARG A 252 -19.31 3.20 11.28
C ARG A 252 -20.31 4.21 10.72
N TRP A 253 -19.89 5.05 9.77
CA TRP A 253 -20.68 6.17 9.24
C TRP A 253 -21.37 5.79 7.93
N ARG A 254 -21.85 4.54 7.82
CA ARG A 254 -22.52 3.93 6.66
C ARG A 254 -23.84 4.61 6.25
N ARG A 255 -23.80 5.91 5.97
CA ARG A 255 -24.91 6.72 5.45
C ARG A 255 -24.97 6.68 3.93
N LEU A 256 -23.85 6.34 3.26
CA LEU A 256 -23.72 6.26 1.81
C LEU A 256 -22.89 5.03 1.42
N PRO A 257 -23.13 4.44 0.23
CA PRO A 257 -22.26 3.40 -0.30
C PRO A 257 -20.85 3.96 -0.53
N ALA A 258 -19.83 3.19 -0.16
CA ALA A 258 -18.43 3.62 -0.21
C ALA A 258 -18.04 4.19 -1.59
N ARG A 259 -18.50 3.56 -2.67
CA ARG A 259 -18.28 4.02 -4.04
C ARG A 259 -18.73 5.46 -4.29
N LEU A 260 -19.91 5.87 -3.81
CA LEU A 260 -20.37 7.25 -4.00
C LEU A 260 -19.50 8.24 -3.23
N LEU A 261 -19.04 7.86 -2.04
CA LEU A 261 -18.13 8.70 -1.26
C LEU A 261 -16.80 8.89 -1.97
N TYR A 262 -16.19 7.80 -2.46
CA TYR A 262 -14.94 7.85 -3.21
C TYR A 262 -15.08 8.64 -4.52
N LEU A 263 -16.19 8.50 -5.25
CA LEU A 263 -16.46 9.32 -6.43
C LEU A 263 -16.67 10.81 -6.11
N ARG A 264 -17.22 11.15 -4.94
CA ARG A 264 -17.43 12.54 -4.53
C ARG A 264 -16.22 13.19 -3.85
N VAL A 265 -15.27 12.39 -3.37
CA VAL A 265 -14.11 12.89 -2.61
C VAL A 265 -12.82 12.58 -3.35
N ALA A 266 -12.49 11.31 -3.58
CA ALA A 266 -11.21 10.94 -4.18
C ALA A 266 -11.09 11.37 -5.64
N ALA A 267 -12.15 11.21 -6.45
CA ALA A 267 -12.10 11.62 -7.87
C ALA A 267 -11.88 13.14 -8.07
N PRO A 268 -12.59 14.06 -7.39
CA PRO A 268 -12.29 15.48 -7.53
C PRO A 268 -10.92 15.84 -6.96
N LEU A 269 -10.47 15.23 -5.86
CA LEU A 269 -9.10 15.43 -5.35
C LEU A 269 -8.03 14.96 -6.35
N ALA A 270 -8.28 13.88 -7.08
CA ALA A 270 -7.40 13.41 -8.16
C ALA A 270 -7.39 14.41 -9.32
N GLY A 271 -8.57 14.90 -9.72
CA GLY A 271 -8.68 15.93 -10.75
C GLY A 271 -7.94 17.22 -10.39
N THR A 272 -8.10 17.70 -9.16
CA THR A 272 -7.38 18.90 -8.69
C THR A 272 -5.88 18.68 -8.60
N ALA A 273 -5.42 17.49 -8.18
CA ALA A 273 -3.99 17.16 -8.19
C ALA A 273 -3.39 17.18 -9.60
N LEU A 274 -4.11 16.64 -10.60
CA LEU A 274 -3.68 16.70 -12.01
C LEU A 274 -3.63 18.13 -12.54
N VAL A 275 -4.64 18.96 -12.24
CA VAL A 275 -4.66 20.36 -12.66
C VAL A 275 -3.49 21.12 -12.04
N LEU A 276 -3.23 20.95 -10.74
CA LEU A 276 -2.10 21.57 -10.07
C LEU A 276 -0.75 21.12 -10.64
N ALA A 277 -0.60 19.83 -10.96
CA ALA A 277 0.61 19.31 -11.60
C ALA A 277 0.82 19.91 -13.00
N ALA A 278 -0.24 19.99 -13.82
CA ALA A 278 -0.18 20.59 -15.15
C ALA A 278 0.16 22.10 -15.09
N LEU A 279 -0.42 22.83 -14.13
CA LEU A 279 -0.11 24.24 -13.93
C LEU A 279 1.34 24.46 -13.47
N ALA A 280 1.85 23.59 -12.61
CA ALA A 280 3.25 23.65 -12.16
C ALA A 280 4.24 23.40 -13.31
N ASP A 281 3.88 22.53 -14.27
CA ASP A 281 4.67 22.27 -15.46
C ASP A 281 4.61 23.42 -16.49
N LEU A 282 3.44 24.05 -16.66
CA LEU A 282 3.23 25.18 -17.57
C LEU A 282 3.85 26.49 -17.08
N TYR A 283 3.93 26.67 -15.76
CA TYR A 283 4.54 27.84 -15.13
C TYR A 283 5.71 27.38 -14.25
N PRO A 284 6.81 26.89 -14.85
CA PRO A 284 8.01 26.58 -14.09
C PRO A 284 8.45 27.90 -13.47
N GLN A 285 8.30 28.03 -12.16
CA GLN A 285 8.71 29.24 -11.45
C GLN A 285 10.22 29.34 -11.55
N GLY A 286 10.68 30.05 -12.56
CA GLY A 286 12.08 30.43 -12.72
C GLY A 286 12.45 31.41 -11.61
N VAL A 287 13.21 30.91 -10.65
CA VAL A 287 14.14 31.68 -9.82
C VAL A 287 15.37 30.80 -9.59
#